data_AF-A0A0J7YMT6-F1
#
_entry.id   AF-A0A0J7YMT6-F1
#
_cell.length_a   1.000
_cell.length_b   1.000
_cell.length_c   1.000
_cell.angle_alpha   90.00
_cell.angle_beta   90.00
_cell.angle_gamma   90.00
#
_symmetry.space_group_name_H-M   'P 1'
#
loop_
_entity.id
_entity.type
_entity.pdbx_description
1 polymer ?
#
loop_
_entity_poly.entity_id
_entity_poly.type
_entity_poly.pdbx_seq_one_letter_code
_entity_poly.pdbx_strand_id
1 'polypeptide(L)'
;EVRFLPAPNWFGTATLNLTLDDHFNGGIGGFHVSEKVFNVTVQPHNQAPSLNSTHDSFSVLENGALGLGNHINFFDIDAADSDNVTLKFIANYGRFYYSFLPQTNASYASHSLTVYGPYSVKE
;
A
#
# COMPACT_ATOMS: atom_id res chain seq x y z
N GLU A 1 14.66 -28.24 -8.51
CA GLU A 1 13.72 -27.38 -7.77
C GLU A 1 13.14 -26.37 -8.77
N VAL A 2 11.82 -26.18 -8.79
CA VAL A 2 11.16 -25.15 -9.61
C VAL A 2 10.69 -24.06 -8.66
N ARG A 3 11.03 -22.80 -8.96
CA ARG A 3 10.66 -21.63 -8.13
C ARG A 3 9.75 -20.70 -8.92
N PHE A 4 8.64 -20.30 -8.31
CA PHE A 4 7.78 -19.22 -8.80
C PHE A 4 8.06 -17.96 -7.97
N LEU A 5 8.55 -16.91 -8.62
CA LEU A 5 8.87 -15.63 -8.00
C LEU A 5 8.01 -14.55 -8.67
N PRO A 6 6.82 -14.23 -8.12
CA PRO A 6 6.01 -13.16 -8.66
C PRO A 6 6.73 -11.81 -8.53
N ALA A 7 6.35 -10.84 -9.37
CA ALA A 7 6.83 -9.47 -9.21
C ALA A 7 6.41 -8.92 -7.82
N PRO A 8 7.16 -7.96 -7.25
CA PRO A 8 6.75 -7.31 -6.01
C PRO A 8 5.31 -6.80 -6.11
N ASN A 9 4.50 -7.06 -5.08
CA ASN A 9 3.11 -6.64 -4.94
C ASN A 9 2.13 -7.25 -5.96
N TRP A 10 2.55 -8.25 -6.74
CA TRP A 10 1.65 -9.00 -7.61
C TRP A 10 0.80 -9.98 -6.79
N PHE A 11 -0.50 -9.97 -7.03
CA PHE A 11 -1.47 -10.95 -6.53
C PHE A 11 -2.31 -11.46 -7.69
N GLY A 12 -2.85 -12.67 -7.55
CA GLY A 12 -3.63 -13.33 -8.60
C GLY A 12 -3.27 -14.80 -8.79
N THR A 13 -3.77 -15.39 -9.87
CA THR A 13 -3.54 -16.80 -10.20
C THR A 13 -2.61 -16.94 -11.39
N ALA A 14 -1.51 -17.67 -11.21
CA ALA A 14 -0.60 -18.08 -12.27
C ALA A 14 -0.85 -19.55 -12.63
N THR A 15 -0.92 -19.85 -13.93
CA THR A 15 -1.07 -21.22 -14.43
C THR A 15 0.29 -21.73 -14.91
N LEU A 16 0.73 -22.84 -14.35
CA LEU A 16 1.96 -23.54 -14.71
C LEU A 16 1.61 -24.81 -15.48
N ASN A 17 2.10 -24.93 -16.72
CA ASN A 17 2.06 -26.19 -17.46
C ASN A 17 3.41 -26.91 -17.31
N LEU A 18 3.39 -28.10 -16.75
CA LEU A 18 4.54 -28.97 -16.62
C LEU A 18 4.47 -30.04 -17.70
N THR A 19 5.43 -30.03 -18.62
CA THR A 19 5.64 -31.09 -19.59
C THR A 19 6.79 -31.97 -19.11
N LEU A 20 6.53 -33.26 -18.93
CA LEU A 20 7.51 -34.29 -18.64
C LEU A 20 7.74 -35.11 -19.91
N ASP A 21 8.96 -35.12 -20.41
CA ASP A 21 9.38 -35.86 -21.60
C ASP A 21 10.45 -36.87 -21.19
N ASP A 22 10.26 -38.15 -21.54
CA ASP A 22 11.19 -39.22 -21.22
C ASP A 22 12.38 -39.33 -22.19
N HIS A 23 12.46 -38.46 -23.19
CA HIS A 23 13.55 -38.36 -24.17
C HIS A 23 13.93 -39.73 -24.79
N PHE A 24 12.95 -40.60 -25.03
CA PHE A 24 13.16 -41.97 -25.55
C PHE A 24 13.91 -42.92 -24.59
N ASN A 25 14.06 -42.56 -23.31
CA ASN A 25 14.83 -43.33 -22.35
C ASN A 25 13.97 -44.35 -21.56
N GLY A 26 12.70 -44.53 -21.93
CA GLY A 26 11.70 -45.33 -21.21
C GLY A 26 11.64 -46.84 -21.52
N GLY A 27 12.49 -47.35 -22.43
CA GLY A 27 12.45 -48.75 -22.86
C GLY A 27 11.48 -49.00 -24.03
N ILE A 28 11.08 -50.26 -24.25
CA ILE A 28 10.25 -50.67 -25.40
C ILE A 28 8.86 -50.00 -25.31
N GLY A 29 8.54 -49.11 -26.25
CA GLY A 29 7.25 -48.41 -26.28
C GLY A 29 7.24 -47.06 -27.01
N GLY A 30 8.41 -46.44 -27.20
CA GLY A 30 8.55 -45.17 -27.92
C GLY A 30 8.56 -43.96 -26.99
N PHE A 31 8.38 -42.78 -27.60
CA PHE A 31 8.39 -41.46 -26.97
C PHE A 31 7.16 -41.23 -26.10
N HIS A 32 7.33 -40.85 -24.82
CA HIS A 32 6.21 -40.47 -23.95
C HIS A 32 6.35 -39.04 -23.43
N VAL A 33 5.26 -38.29 -23.59
CA VAL A 33 5.08 -36.96 -23.00
C VAL A 33 3.89 -37.00 -22.07
N SER A 34 4.07 -36.44 -20.87
CA SER A 34 3.00 -36.20 -19.91
C SER A 34 2.88 -34.72 -19.61
N GLU A 35 1.67 -34.20 -19.61
CA GLU A 35 1.40 -32.81 -19.26
C GLU A 35 0.60 -32.73 -17.96
N LYS A 36 0.94 -31.74 -17.13
CA LYS A 36 0.18 -31.45 -15.92
C LYS A 36 0.08 -29.96 -15.69
N VAL A 37 -1.14 -29.49 -15.48
CA VAL A 37 -1.43 -28.10 -15.17
C VAL A 37 -1.58 -27.90 -13.66
N PHE A 38 -0.94 -26.87 -13.14
CA PHE A 38 -1.06 -26.43 -11.75
C PHE A 38 -1.41 -24.95 -11.71
N ASN A 39 -2.32 -24.57 -10.81
CA ASN A 39 -2.61 -23.17 -10.53
C ASN A 39 -1.94 -22.78 -9.22
N VAL A 40 -1.23 -21.65 -9.25
CA VAL A 40 -0.63 -21.01 -8.07
C VAL A 40 -1.38 -19.72 -7.82
N THR A 41 -2.07 -19.64 -6.68
CA THR A 41 -2.77 -18.42 -6.28
C THR A 41 -1.96 -17.67 -5.24
N VAL A 42 -1.63 -16.42 -5.54
CA VAL A 42 -1.05 -15.45 -4.61
C VAL A 42 -2.18 -14.59 -4.08
N GLN A 43 -2.42 -14.67 -2.77
CA GLN A 43 -3.46 -13.88 -2.12
C GLN A 43 -3.03 -12.42 -2.02
N PRO A 44 -3.95 -11.45 -2.18
CA PRO A 44 -3.66 -10.06 -1.88
C PRO A 44 -3.39 -9.91 -0.37
N HIS A 45 -2.47 -9.04 -0.01
CA HIS A 45 -2.16 -8.71 1.37
C HIS A 45 -2.16 -7.19 1.51
N ASN A 46 -3.06 -6.67 2.36
CA ASN A 46 -3.20 -5.25 2.61
C ASN A 46 -1.85 -4.63 2.99
N GLN A 47 -1.37 -3.65 2.24
CA GLN A 47 -0.16 -2.93 2.55
C GLN A 47 -0.49 -1.69 3.38
N ALA A 48 0.46 -1.24 4.19
CA ALA A 48 0.26 -0.05 5.00
C ALA A 48 0.60 1.19 4.15
N PRO A 49 -0.11 2.30 4.34
CA PRO A 49 0.22 3.53 3.65
C PRO A 49 1.59 4.03 4.10
N SER A 50 2.34 4.56 3.13
CA SER A 50 3.63 5.20 3.37
C SER A 50 3.48 6.72 3.39
N LEU A 51 4.11 7.36 4.38
CA LEU A 51 4.24 8.81 4.44
C LEU A 51 5.53 9.21 3.72
N ASN A 52 5.41 10.08 2.72
CA ASN A 52 6.53 10.76 2.09
C ASN A 52 6.51 12.24 2.50
N SER A 53 7.44 12.61 3.38
CA SER A 53 7.63 14.00 3.80
C SER A 53 8.96 14.53 3.30
N THR A 54 8.96 15.78 2.85
CA THR A 54 10.20 16.48 2.49
C THR A 54 10.97 16.99 3.71
N HIS A 55 10.35 16.98 4.89
CA HIS A 55 10.91 17.52 6.13
C HIS A 55 10.52 16.65 7.33
N ASP A 56 11.46 16.49 8.28
CA ASP A 56 11.19 15.80 9.55
C ASP A 56 10.47 16.70 10.57
N SER A 57 10.62 18.03 10.42
CA SER A 57 9.97 19.01 11.27
C SER A 57 9.78 20.33 10.53
N PHE A 58 8.83 21.12 11.00
CA PHE A 58 8.58 22.45 10.50
C PHE A 58 8.71 23.47 11.64
N SER A 59 9.32 24.61 11.35
CA SER A 59 9.39 25.76 12.25
C SER A 59 8.70 26.95 11.61
N VAL A 60 7.93 27.69 12.39
CA VAL A 60 7.30 28.94 11.97
C VAL A 60 7.57 30.00 13.03
N LEU A 61 7.74 31.25 12.61
CA LEU A 61 7.80 32.37 13.54
C LEU A 61 6.50 32.47 14.34
N GLU A 62 6.56 33.10 15.51
CA GLU A 62 5.34 33.39 16.27
C GLU A 62 4.35 34.18 15.41
N ASN A 63 3.07 33.81 15.48
CA ASN A 63 1.99 34.38 14.66
C ASN A 63 2.17 34.21 13.14
N GLY A 64 3.15 33.43 12.68
CA GLY A 64 3.29 33.05 11.28
C GLY A 64 2.35 31.89 10.90
N ALA A 65 2.01 31.82 9.61
CA ALA A 65 1.26 30.70 9.06
C ALA A 65 2.21 29.70 8.37
N LEU A 66 1.96 28.41 8.55
CA LEU A 66 2.66 27.33 7.86
C LEU A 66 1.69 26.57 6.95
N GLY A 67 1.95 26.59 5.65
CA GLY A 67 1.23 25.77 4.68
C GLY A 67 1.92 24.42 4.50
N LEU A 68 1.24 23.33 4.88
CA LEU A 68 1.81 21.99 4.76
C LEU A 68 1.77 21.44 3.33
N GLY A 69 0.82 21.87 2.49
CA GLY A 69 0.78 21.69 1.03
C GLY A 69 1.47 20.41 0.50
N ASN A 70 2.33 20.59 -0.50
CA ASN A 70 3.06 19.49 -1.16
C ASN A 70 4.20 18.90 -0.31
N HIS A 71 4.38 19.33 0.94
CA HIS A 71 5.46 18.84 1.79
C HIS A 71 5.16 17.47 2.37
N ILE A 72 3.88 17.08 2.43
CA ILE A 72 3.39 15.84 3.00
C ILE A 72 2.54 15.15 1.94
N ASN A 73 3.00 14.00 1.46
CA ASN A 73 2.28 13.16 0.51
C ASN A 73 2.20 11.73 1.04
N PHE A 74 1.18 11.00 0.61
CA PHE A 74 1.00 9.60 0.98
C PHE A 74 0.94 8.74 -0.26
N PHE A 75 1.42 7.51 -0.12
CA PHE A 75 1.29 6.51 -1.15
C PHE A 75 0.95 5.18 -0.49
N ASP A 76 -0.08 4.54 -1.01
CA ASP A 76 -0.41 3.17 -0.69
C ASP A 76 -0.57 2.41 -2.02
N ILE A 77 0.07 1.26 -2.11
CA ILE A 77 0.24 0.54 -3.36
C ILE A 77 -0.97 -0.33 -3.72
N ASP A 78 -1.79 -0.65 -2.73
CA ASP A 78 -3.05 -1.37 -2.87
C ASP A 78 -4.24 -0.56 -2.34
N ALA A 79 -4.12 0.78 -2.29
CA ALA A 79 -5.21 1.68 -1.93
C ALA A 79 -6.48 1.39 -2.75
N ALA A 80 -7.57 1.13 -2.03
CA ALA A 80 -8.93 1.05 -2.55
C ALA A 80 -9.74 2.31 -2.22
N ASP A 81 -10.84 2.53 -2.94
CA ASP A 81 -11.73 3.70 -2.75
C ASP A 81 -12.34 3.78 -1.33
N SER A 82 -12.36 2.69 -0.57
CA SER A 82 -12.86 2.66 0.81
C SER A 82 -11.77 2.85 1.87
N ASP A 83 -10.51 2.91 1.46
CA ASP A 83 -9.41 2.98 2.41
C ASP A 83 -9.32 4.35 3.03
N ASN A 84 -8.75 4.38 4.23
CA ASN A 84 -8.72 5.57 5.04
C ASN A 84 -7.31 5.86 5.54
N VAL A 85 -7.00 7.15 5.65
CA VAL A 85 -5.72 7.62 6.19
C VAL A 85 -6.04 8.60 7.30
N THR A 86 -5.38 8.40 8.44
CA THR A 86 -5.48 9.28 9.60
C THR A 86 -4.13 9.93 9.87
N LEU A 87 -4.11 11.26 9.96
CA LEU A 87 -2.91 12.04 10.24
C LEU A 87 -3.03 12.70 11.60
N LYS A 88 -1.95 12.66 12.38
CA LYS A 88 -1.86 13.35 13.66
C LYS A 88 -0.70 14.34 13.63
N PHE A 89 -1.03 15.62 13.72
CA PHE A 89 -0.07 16.71 13.88
C PHE A 89 0.05 17.06 15.36
N ILE A 90 1.29 17.21 15.82
CA ILE A 90 1.61 17.58 17.21
C ILE A 90 2.50 18.82 17.16
N ALA A 91 2.13 19.86 17.90
CA ALA A 91 2.96 21.04 18.07
C ALA A 91 3.53 21.07 19.49
N ASN A 92 4.82 21.37 19.64
CA ASN A 92 5.41 21.55 20.97
C ASN A 92 4.84 22.80 21.67
N TYR A 93 4.45 23.81 20.88
CA TYR A 93 3.88 25.07 21.35
C TYR A 93 2.87 25.59 20.32
N GLY A 94 1.90 26.40 20.75
CA GLY A 94 0.96 27.08 19.87
C GLY A 94 -0.31 26.29 19.57
N ARG A 95 -1.11 26.78 18.62
CA ARG A 95 -2.42 26.24 18.26
C ARG A 95 -2.50 26.00 16.76
N PHE A 96 -3.13 24.89 16.36
CA PHE A 96 -3.45 24.63 14.96
C PHE A 96 -4.72 25.38 14.53
N TYR A 97 -4.65 26.01 13.36
CA TYR A 97 -5.80 26.52 12.62
C TYR A 97 -5.86 25.76 11.28
N TYR A 98 -7.05 25.30 10.89
CA TYR A 98 -7.22 24.51 9.67
C TYR A 98 -8.45 24.96 8.88
N SER A 99 -8.42 24.74 7.58
CA SER A 99 -9.56 24.88 6.66
C SER A 99 -9.57 23.67 5.74
N PHE A 100 -10.73 23.02 5.57
CA PHE A 100 -10.84 21.81 4.77
C PHE A 100 -11.14 22.10 3.30
N LEU A 101 -10.64 21.22 2.43
CA LEU A 101 -11.29 20.93 1.15
C LEU A 101 -12.49 20.01 1.43
N PRO A 102 -13.56 20.01 0.60
CA PRO A 102 -14.69 19.11 0.81
C PRO A 102 -14.21 17.65 0.96
N GLN A 103 -14.86 16.92 1.87
CA GLN A 103 -14.62 15.50 2.19
C GLN A 103 -13.41 15.18 3.11
N THR A 104 -12.97 16.08 4.00
CA THR A 104 -12.04 15.72 5.09
C THR A 104 -12.63 16.11 6.44
N ASN A 105 -12.46 15.25 7.44
CA ASN A 105 -12.88 15.54 8.81
C ASN A 105 -11.63 15.81 9.67
N ALA A 106 -11.77 16.56 10.77
CA ALA A 106 -10.74 16.60 11.81
C ALA A 106 -11.32 16.59 13.22
N SER A 107 -10.47 16.18 14.15
CA SER A 107 -10.64 16.40 15.58
C SER A 107 -9.46 17.22 16.11
N TYR A 108 -9.74 18.04 17.11
CA TYR A 108 -8.76 18.95 17.69
C TYR A 108 -8.70 18.74 19.19
N ALA A 109 -7.48 18.69 19.72
CA ALA A 109 -7.18 18.73 21.15
C ALA A 109 -6.05 19.74 21.38
N SER A 110 -5.75 20.04 22.66
CA SER A 110 -4.61 20.90 23.00
C SER A 110 -3.35 20.41 22.31
N HIS A 111 -2.76 21.25 21.45
CA HIS A 111 -1.54 20.96 20.68
C HIS A 111 -1.60 19.76 19.73
N SER A 112 -2.78 19.24 19.42
CA SER A 112 -2.96 18.07 18.56
C SER A 112 -4.08 18.30 17.56
N LEU A 113 -3.80 18.06 16.28
CA LEU A 113 -4.80 18.05 15.21
C LEU A 113 -4.79 16.67 14.56
N THR A 114 -5.94 16.00 14.56
CA THR A 114 -6.10 14.71 13.86
C THR A 114 -6.97 14.94 12.64
N VAL A 115 -6.47 14.63 11.45
CA VAL A 115 -7.18 14.76 10.18
C VAL A 115 -7.51 13.36 9.64
N TYR A 116 -8.72 13.21 9.15
CA TYR A 116 -9.27 11.97 8.64
C TYR A 116 -9.58 12.12 7.15
N GLY A 117 -9.20 11.10 6.37
CA GLY A 117 -9.58 11.00 4.97
C GLY A 117 -11.10 10.88 4.77
N PRO A 118 -11.59 11.07 3.53
CA PRO A 118 -13.01 11.06 3.18
C PRO A 118 -13.79 9.82 3.60
N TYR A 119 -13.12 8.68 3.70
CA TYR A 119 -13.72 7.38 4.03
C TYR A 119 -13.46 6.93 5.46
N SER A 120 -12.79 7.74 6.28
CA SER A 120 -12.65 7.48 7.72
C SER A 120 -13.98 7.75 8.44
N VAL A 121 -14.56 6.72 9.04
CA VAL A 121 -15.61 6.89 10.05
C VAL A 121 -14.98 7.46 11.32
N LYS A 122 -15.54 8.58 11.79
CA LYS A 122 -15.23 9.16 13.10
C LYS A 122 -15.77 8.18 14.14
N GLU A 123 -14.91 7.50 14.89
CA GLU A 123 -15.33 6.82 16.12
C GLU A 123 -15.72 7.85 17.20
#